data_AF-J9DKV5-F1
#
_entry.id   AF-J9DKV5-F1
#
_cell.length_a   1.000
_cell.length_b   1.000
_cell.length_c   1.000
_cell.angle_alpha   90.00
_cell.angle_beta   90.00
_cell.angle_gamma   90.00
#
_symmetry.space_group_name_H-M   'P 1'
#
loop_
_entity.id
_entity.type
_entity.pdbx_description
1 polymer ?
#
loop_
_entity_poly.entity_id
_entity_poly.type
_entity_poly.pdbx_seq_one_letter_code
_entity_poly.pdbx_strand_id
1 'polypeptide(L)' 'SIEACNVEKCAQWTIWGSWEVCSVTCGIGQQIRRRQCIGGNRCVGENLEKKACKQLSCPSWSIWEAWSTCSVSCGNGHR' A
#
# COMPACT_ATOMS: atom_id res chain seq x y z
N SER A 1 48.21 -22.71 -21.09
CA SER A 1 47.17 -21.80 -21.56
C SER A 1 46.38 -21.33 -20.36
N ILE A 2 46.28 -20.02 -20.12
CA ILE A 2 45.35 -19.48 -19.12
C ILE A 2 44.10 -19.14 -19.92
N GLU A 3 43.12 -20.03 -19.89
CA GLU A 3 41.80 -19.75 -20.42
C GLU A 3 41.06 -18.90 -19.40
N ALA A 4 40.57 -17.73 -19.84
CA ALA A 4 39.72 -16.90 -19.01
C ALA A 4 38.42 -17.69 -18.75
N CYS A 5 38.16 -18.01 -17.49
CA CYS A 5 36.84 -18.51 -17.08
C CYS A 5 35.80 -17.45 -17.45
N ASN A 6 34.67 -17.86 -18.03
CA ASN A 6 33.58 -16.96 -18.40
C ASN A 6 33.18 -16.11 -17.18
N VAL A 7 33.67 -14.87 -17.13
CA VAL A 7 33.27 -13.88 -16.12
C VAL A 7 31.92 -13.34 -16.55
N GLU A 8 30.89 -14.18 -16.49
CA GLU A 8 29.54 -13.65 -16.47
C GLU A 8 29.46 -12.67 -15.30
N LYS A 9 28.86 -11.51 -15.55
CA LYS A 9 28.66 -10.54 -14.47
C LYS A 9 27.89 -11.27 -13.34
N CYS A 10 28.23 -10.96 -12.10
CA CYS A 10 27.48 -11.50 -10.97
C CYS A 10 26.11 -10.82 -10.91
N ALA A 11 25.07 -11.58 -10.58
CA ALA A 11 23.77 -11.02 -10.27
C ALA A 11 23.86 -10.19 -8.98
N GLN A 12 23.48 -8.92 -9.06
CA GLN A 12 23.56 -7.97 -7.96
C GLN A 12 22.25 -7.18 -7.83
N TRP A 13 21.86 -6.91 -6.59
CA TRP A 13 20.75 -6.01 -6.32
C TRP A 13 21.17 -4.56 -6.56
N THR A 14 20.30 -3.78 -7.20
CA THR A 14 20.40 -2.32 -7.14
C THR A 14 20.17 -1.85 -5.71
N ILE A 15 20.50 -0.58 -5.46
CA ILE A 15 19.96 0.11 -4.29
C ILE A 15 18.43 0.02 -4.29
N TRP A 16 17.85 0.02 -3.10
CA TRP A 16 16.41 0.13 -2.95
C TRP A 16 15.94 1.47 -3.51
N GLY A 17 14.84 1.43 -4.26
CA GLY A 17 14.10 2.64 -4.60
C GLY A 17 13.49 3.29 -3.37
N SER A 18 13.00 4.51 -3.56
CA SER A 18 12.25 5.24 -2.55
C SER A 18 10.98 4.48 -2.14
N TRP A 19 10.53 4.71 -0.91
CA TRP A 19 9.21 4.25 -0.48
C TRP A 19 8.12 4.95 -1.27
N GLU A 20 7.16 4.17 -1.76
CA GLU A 20 5.93 4.69 -2.32
C GLU A 20 5.09 5.39 -1.24
N VAL A 21 4.11 6.18 -1.70
CA VAL A 21 3.11 6.78 -0.81
C VAL A 21 2.36 5.71 -0.03
N CYS A 22 1.82 6.10 1.13
CA CYS A 22 1.01 5.19 1.94
C CYS A 22 -0.22 4.74 1.15
N SER A 23 -0.56 3.46 1.24
CA SER A 23 -1.72 2.87 0.52
C SER A 23 -3.06 3.49 0.92
N VAL A 24 -3.09 4.22 2.04
CA VAL A 24 -4.25 4.92 2.56
C VAL A 24 -3.91 6.38 2.77
N THR A 25 -4.93 7.24 2.70
CA THR A 25 -4.85 8.65 3.07
C THR A 25 -5.20 8.89 4.53
N CYS A 26 -5.80 7.90 5.21
CA CYS A 26 -6.15 7.93 6.62
C CYS A 26 -6.05 6.52 7.25
N GLY A 27 -5.89 6.43 8.56
CA GLY A 27 -5.77 5.16 9.29
C GLY A 27 -4.42 4.47 9.11
N ILE A 28 -4.42 3.15 9.18
CA ILE A 28 -3.21 2.33 9.04
C ILE A 28 -3.19 1.73 7.64
N GLY A 29 -2.08 1.92 6.92
CA GLY A 29 -1.85 1.35 5.60
C GLY A 29 -0.45 0.76 5.46
N GLN A 30 -0.03 0.57 4.21
CA GLN A 30 1.29 0.05 3.88
C GLN A 30 2.01 0.93 2.87
N GLN A 31 3.33 1.00 2.98
CA GLN A 31 4.22 1.53 1.96
C GLN A 31 5.05 0.40 1.38
N ILE A 32 5.38 0.52 0.10
CA ILE A 32 6.15 -0.47 -0.64
C ILE A 32 7.39 0.22 -1.21
N ARG A 33 8.52 -0.50 -1.26
CA ARG A 33 9.67 -0.12 -2.08
C ARG A 33 10.15 -1.31 -2.88
N ARG A 34 10.82 -1.04 -4.00
CA ARG A 34 11.31 -2.07 -4.93
C ARG A 34 12.78 -1.87 -5.25
N ARG A 35 13.44 -2.97 -5.62
CA ARG A 35 14.82 -2.99 -6.15
C ARG A 35 14.87 -3.92 -7.36
N GLN A 36 15.87 -3.76 -8.21
CA GLN A 36 16.03 -4.56 -9.42
C GLN A 36 17.26 -5.46 -9.30
N CYS A 37 17.18 -6.64 -9.92
CA CYS A 37 18.33 -7.52 -10.07
C CYS A 37 19.01 -7.19 -11.39
N ILE A 38 20.31 -6.90 -11.36
CA ILE A 38 21.11 -6.58 -12.53
C ILE A 38 22.31 -7.52 -12.65
N GLY A 39 22.85 -7.65 -13.85
CA GLY A 39 24.14 -8.30 -14.06
C GLY A 39 24.13 -9.83 -14.06
N GLY A 40 23.01 -10.52 -13.94
CA GLY A 40 22.94 -11.99 -14.08
C GLY A 40 21.49 -12.49 -14.05
N ASN A 41 21.29 -13.82 -14.09
CA ASN A 41 19.97 -14.40 -14.28
C ASN A 41 19.07 -14.38 -13.03
N ARG A 42 19.65 -14.38 -11.82
CA ARG A 42 18.86 -14.43 -10.57
C ARG A 42 19.60 -13.84 -9.38
N CYS A 43 18.93 -12.95 -8.65
CA CYS A 43 19.37 -12.49 -7.33
C CYS A 43 18.64 -13.26 -6.23
N VAL A 44 19.33 -13.55 -5.12
CA VAL A 44 18.73 -14.21 -3.95
C VAL A 44 18.03 -13.18 -3.07
N GLY A 45 16.79 -13.48 -2.66
CA GLY A 45 15.95 -12.63 -1.80
C GLY A 45 14.83 -11.91 -2.55
N GLU A 46 14.06 -11.11 -1.82
CA GLU A 46 12.88 -10.42 -2.35
C GLU A 46 13.24 -9.14 -3.12
N ASN A 47 12.50 -8.84 -4.18
CA ASN A 47 12.61 -7.60 -4.94
C ASN A 47 11.70 -6.48 -4.39
N LEU A 48 10.83 -6.82 -3.43
CA LEU A 48 9.78 -5.98 -2.91
C LEU A 48 9.81 -6.02 -1.38
N GLU A 49 9.72 -4.85 -0.76
CA GLU A 49 9.64 -4.72 0.69
C GLU A 49 8.40 -3.92 1.07
N LYS A 50 7.72 -4.35 2.15
CA LYS A 50 6.52 -3.71 2.68
C LYS A 50 6.76 -3.26 4.10
N LYS A 51 6.26 -2.09 4.47
CA LYS A 51 6.21 -1.62 5.86
C LYS A 51 4.87 -0.97 6.17
N ALA A 52 4.47 -0.97 7.43
CA ALA A 52 3.30 -0.24 7.87
C ALA A 52 3.55 1.28 7.81
N CYS A 53 2.50 2.03 7.46
CA CYS A 53 2.45 3.49 7.58
C CYS A 53 1.19 3.88 8.34
N LYS A 54 1.31 4.91 9.18
CA LYS A 54 0.20 5.46 9.96
C LYS A 54 -0.12 6.86 9.45
N GLN A 55 -1.35 7.05 9.00
CA GLN A 55 -1.93 8.34 8.66
C GLN A 55 -2.84 8.84 9.80
N LEU A 56 -3.37 10.04 9.64
CA LEU A 56 -4.41 10.58 10.51
C LEU A 56 -5.61 9.64 10.56
N SER A 57 -6.34 9.62 11.67
CA SER A 57 -7.55 8.82 11.80
C SER A 57 -8.54 9.13 10.67
N CYS A 58 -9.18 8.08 10.14
CA CYS A 58 -10.19 8.26 9.10
C CYS A 58 -11.41 9.00 9.65
N PRO A 59 -12.02 9.90 8.86
CA PRO A 59 -13.30 10.48 9.23
C PRO A 59 -14.32 9.35 9.35
N SER A 60 -15.03 9.30 10.47
CA SER A 60 -16.19 8.44 10.61
C SER A 60 -17.42 9.24 10.24
N TRP A 61 -18.27 8.68 9.39
CA TRP A 61 -19.62 9.20 9.24
C TRP A 61 -20.37 8.92 10.54
N SER A 62 -21.01 9.94 11.10
CA SER A 62 -22.06 9.71 12.09
C SER A 62 -23.17 8.92 11.41
N ILE A 63 -23.74 7.98 12.15
CA ILE A 63 -25.02 7.36 11.78
C ILE A 63 -25.99 8.51 11.52
N TRP A 64 -26.61 8.53 10.34
CA TRP A 64 -27.77 9.38 10.14
C TRP A 64 -28.78 9.03 11.23
N GLU A 65 -29.24 10.02 11.98
CA GLU A 65 -30.31 9.86 12.98
C GLU A 65 -31.40 8.97 12.38
N ALA A 66 -31.80 7.91 13.10
CA ALA A 66 -32.85 7.02 12.65
C ALA A 66 -34.08 7.86 12.32
N TRP A 67 -34.64 7.67 11.12
CA TRP A 67 -35.89 8.34 10.74
C TRP A 67 -36.92 8.12 11.84
N SER A 68 -37.27 9.18 12.57
CA SER A 68 -38.40 9.14 13.48
C SER A 68 -39.64 8.87 12.65
N THR A 69 -40.37 7.80 13.00
CA THR A 69 -41.67 7.49 12.38
C THR A 69 -42.56 8.71 12.49
N CYS A 70 -43.24 9.05 11.38
CA CYS A 70 -44.18 10.16 11.31
C CYS A 70 -45.09 10.15 12.54
N SER A 71 -45.16 11.29 13.24
CA SER A 71 -45.87 11.43 14.52
C SER A 71 -47.39 11.26 14.41
N VAL A 72 -47.93 10.99 13.21
CA VAL A 72 -49.35 10.85 12.95
C VAL A 72 -49.66 9.62 12.09
N SER A 73 -50.70 8.88 12.47
CA SER A 73 -51.28 7.78 11.68
C SER A 73 -52.42 8.23 10.74
N CYS A 74 -52.89 9.48 10.84
CA CYS A 74 -53.76 10.14 9.85
C CYS A 74 -53.79 11.68 10.02
N GLY A 75 -53.80 12.42 8.90
CA GLY A 75 -53.85 13.90 8.85
C GLY A 75 -52.63 14.54 8.15
N ASN A 76 -52.73 15.82 7.75
CA ASN A 76 -51.63 16.57 7.09
C ASN A 76 -50.52 16.93 8.09
N GLY A 77 -49.53 16.06 8.22
CA GLY A 77 -48.25 16.36 8.86
C GLY A 77 -47.25 16.98 7.88
N HIS A 78 -46.52 17.98 8.34
CA HIS A 78 -45.27 18.41 7.69
C HIS A 78 -44.08 17.88 8.50
N ARG A 79 -43.08 17.43 7.76
CA ARG A 79 -41.94 16.55 8.11
C ARG A 79 -41.49 16.49 9.56
#